data_AF-A0A414YKX7-F1
#
_entry.id   AF-A0A414YKX7-F1
#
_cell.length_a   1.000
_cell.length_b   1.000
_cell.length_c   1.000
_cell.angle_alpha   90.00
_cell.angle_beta   90.00
_cell.angle_gamma   90.00
#
_symmetry.space_group_name_H-M   'P 1'
#
loop_
_entity.id
_entity.type
_entity.pdbx_description
1 polymer ?
#
loop_
_entity_poly.entity_id
_entity_poly.type
_entity_poly.pdbx_seq_one_letter_code
_entity_poly.pdbx_strand_id
1 'polypeptide(L)'
;MKSKFLTMKFILVALILSFSCACSNSNSEEAMPQTAIGRQLVESGMANDVTLDNESVVRDGVKLNELAFKTFGESQHIFVATIDLNKLTFTPATKDDKNVPATGPESSAPLPIHAFAAEANGKTVWLGVNGDFYADNPLRVMGVFYKDGVCINSQYFEGHDEVLYQLKNGETYVGQADEALAHEDNLLHALGGYGLLVKDGVVQNSYEEMGDLQNPHPRTSVGLSQDRKTMYIFVVDGRRKDSFFALGLTLPHLASMMKAVGCYNAINLDGGGSTTLIIRKVNDDGKPTFPILNTPADDRVPRKVTNSMLIIEKK
;
A
#
# COMPACT_ATOMS: atom_id res chain seq x y z
N MET A 1 -96.09 39.21 14.70
CA MET A 1 -94.91 40.11 14.73
C MET A 1 -93.67 39.29 14.43
N LYS A 2 -92.95 39.60 13.34
CA LYS A 2 -91.75 38.90 12.88
C LYS A 2 -90.57 39.23 13.80
N SER A 3 -89.86 38.21 14.30
CA SER A 3 -88.53 38.33 14.89
C SER A 3 -87.60 37.37 14.16
N LYS A 4 -86.58 37.93 13.51
CA LYS A 4 -85.49 37.21 12.84
C LYS A 4 -84.45 36.85 13.90
N PHE A 5 -84.03 35.59 13.98
CA PHE A 5 -82.74 35.22 14.56
C PHE A 5 -81.97 34.35 13.58
N LEU A 6 -80.80 34.86 13.24
CA LEU A 6 -79.78 34.34 12.34
C LEU A 6 -78.99 33.25 13.08
N THR A 7 -78.99 32.01 12.59
CA THR A 7 -78.15 30.94 13.13
C THR A 7 -76.96 30.70 12.20
N MET A 8 -75.78 31.14 12.65
CA MET A 8 -74.49 30.96 12.00
C MET A 8 -73.97 29.55 12.31
N LYS A 9 -73.89 28.66 11.31
CA LYS A 9 -73.30 27.33 11.46
C LYS A 9 -71.78 27.41 11.22
N PHE A 10 -70.99 27.18 12.26
CA PHE A 10 -69.56 26.89 12.16
C PHE A 10 -69.38 25.46 11.63
N ILE A 11 -68.65 25.30 10.53
CA ILE A 11 -68.19 24.00 10.03
C ILE A 11 -66.78 23.78 10.60
N LEU A 12 -66.66 22.82 11.52
CA LEU A 12 -65.41 22.34 12.05
C LEU A 12 -64.87 21.25 11.11
N VAL A 13 -63.83 21.54 10.34
CA VAL A 13 -63.13 20.53 9.53
C VAL A 13 -62.12 19.81 10.41
N ALA A 14 -62.40 18.56 10.75
CA ALA A 14 -61.45 17.68 11.42
C ALA A 14 -60.46 17.12 10.39
N LEU A 15 -59.21 17.56 10.47
CA LEU A 15 -58.10 17.07 9.66
C LEU A 15 -57.62 15.73 10.24
N ILE A 16 -58.00 14.61 9.62
CA ILE A 16 -57.51 13.29 9.97
C ILE A 16 -56.12 13.13 9.31
N LEU A 17 -55.05 13.37 10.08
CA LEU A 17 -53.70 12.95 9.67
C LEU A 17 -53.58 11.43 9.84
N SER A 18 -53.56 10.72 8.72
CA SER A 18 -53.12 9.33 8.67
C SER A 18 -51.58 9.30 8.69
N PHE A 19 -51.02 8.89 9.82
CA PHE A 19 -49.60 8.49 9.89
C PHE A 19 -49.44 7.17 9.13
N SER A 20 -48.94 7.24 7.90
CA SER A 20 -48.33 6.08 7.26
C SER A 20 -46.88 5.99 7.74
N CYS A 21 -46.56 4.95 8.50
CA CYS A 21 -45.18 4.56 8.74
C CYS A 21 -44.56 4.13 7.41
N ALA A 22 -43.93 5.07 6.70
CA ALA A 22 -42.98 4.73 5.65
C ALA A 22 -41.74 4.18 6.35
N CYS A 23 -41.63 2.85 6.41
CA CYS A 23 -40.34 2.21 6.60
C CYS A 23 -39.49 2.61 5.39
N SER A 24 -38.60 3.58 5.56
CA SER A 24 -37.61 3.91 4.55
C SER A 24 -36.63 2.75 4.46
N ASN A 25 -36.88 1.82 3.54
CA ASN A 25 -35.80 1.02 2.98
C ASN A 25 -34.88 2.00 2.26
N SER A 26 -33.91 2.54 2.99
CA SER A 26 -32.73 3.12 2.37
C SER A 26 -31.92 1.96 1.81
N ASN A 27 -32.38 1.41 0.69
CA ASN A 27 -31.48 0.78 -0.26
C ASN A 27 -30.63 1.93 -0.81
N SER A 28 -29.62 2.37 -0.05
CA SER A 28 -28.43 2.91 -0.67
C SER A 28 -27.97 1.80 -1.60
N GLU A 29 -28.08 2.00 -2.91
CA GLU A 29 -27.38 1.16 -3.86
C GLU A 29 -25.92 1.17 -3.41
N GLU A 30 -25.46 0.08 -2.77
CA GLU A 30 -24.06 -0.09 -2.43
C GLU A 30 -23.31 0.07 -3.74
N ALA A 31 -22.43 1.08 -3.81
CA ALA A 31 -21.68 1.33 -5.02
C ALA A 31 -20.83 0.09 -5.31
N MET A 32 -21.25 -0.67 -6.32
CA MET A 32 -20.55 -1.87 -6.75
C MET A 32 -19.16 -1.49 -7.27
N PRO A 33 -18.10 -2.25 -6.95
CA PRO A 33 -16.77 -1.96 -7.45
C PRO A 33 -16.72 -1.99 -8.99
N GLN A 34 -16.06 -0.99 -9.57
CA GLN A 34 -16.00 -0.75 -11.01
C GLN A 34 -14.70 -1.25 -11.64
N THR A 35 -13.59 -1.27 -10.89
CA THR A 35 -12.31 -1.78 -11.37
C THR A 35 -12.19 -3.29 -11.17
N ALA A 36 -11.22 -3.91 -11.84
CA ALA A 36 -10.93 -5.33 -11.63
C ALA A 36 -10.41 -5.60 -10.21
N ILE A 37 -9.52 -4.74 -9.70
CA ILE A 37 -9.00 -4.84 -8.34
C ILE A 37 -10.13 -4.66 -7.32
N GLY A 38 -10.97 -3.65 -7.47
CA GLY A 38 -12.11 -3.43 -6.58
C GLY A 38 -13.00 -4.66 -6.47
N ARG A 39 -13.34 -5.31 -7.60
CA ARG A 39 -14.12 -6.55 -7.61
C ARG A 39 -13.40 -7.70 -6.89
N GLN A 40 -12.12 -7.91 -7.17
CA GLN A 40 -11.33 -8.96 -6.52
C GLN A 40 -11.25 -8.78 -5.00
N LEU A 41 -11.10 -7.54 -4.53
CA LEU A 41 -11.07 -7.25 -3.09
C LEU A 41 -12.43 -7.53 -2.43
N VAL A 42 -13.55 -7.20 -3.08
CA VAL A 42 -14.89 -7.54 -2.59
C VAL A 42 -15.12 -9.05 -2.59
N GLU A 43 -14.76 -9.75 -3.67
CA GLU A 43 -14.86 -11.21 -3.79
C GLU A 43 -14.02 -11.95 -2.73
N SER A 44 -12.90 -11.35 -2.29
CA SER A 44 -12.07 -11.91 -1.21
C SER A 44 -12.76 -11.88 0.17
N GLY A 45 -13.87 -11.14 0.31
CA GLY A 45 -14.55 -10.90 1.58
C GLY A 45 -13.84 -9.88 2.49
N MET A 46 -12.72 -9.29 2.05
CA MET A 46 -11.96 -8.31 2.84
C MET A 46 -12.40 -6.86 2.62
N ALA A 47 -13.18 -6.58 1.57
CA ALA A 47 -13.70 -5.25 1.28
C ALA A 47 -15.23 -5.26 1.13
N ASN A 48 -15.89 -4.31 1.79
CA ASN A 48 -17.33 -4.02 1.72
C ASN A 48 -17.52 -2.50 1.70
N ASP A 49 -18.74 -2.02 1.46
CA ASP A 49 -19.04 -0.58 1.47
C ASP A 49 -18.03 0.26 0.66
N VAL A 50 -17.74 -0.15 -0.57
CA VAL A 50 -16.77 0.55 -1.42
C VAL A 50 -17.29 1.96 -1.73
N THR A 51 -16.50 2.98 -1.41
CA THR A 51 -16.85 4.41 -1.60
C THR A 51 -15.92 5.12 -2.59
N LEU A 52 -14.74 4.57 -2.84
CA LEU A 52 -13.79 5.01 -3.86
C LEU A 52 -13.18 3.77 -4.53
N ASP A 53 -13.08 3.80 -5.85
CA ASP A 53 -12.48 2.72 -6.65
C ASP A 53 -11.99 3.29 -8.00
N ASN A 54 -10.87 4.01 -7.97
CA ASN A 54 -10.30 4.64 -9.16
C ASN A 54 -9.12 3.83 -9.70
N GLU A 55 -8.99 3.72 -11.02
CA GLU A 55 -7.77 3.24 -11.70
C GLU A 55 -7.17 4.37 -12.54
N SER A 56 -5.85 4.49 -12.50
CA SER A 56 -5.08 5.38 -13.38
C SER A 56 -3.87 4.64 -13.96
N VAL A 57 -3.38 5.13 -15.09
CA VAL A 57 -2.14 4.65 -15.71
C VAL A 57 -1.07 5.72 -15.45
N VAL A 58 -0.08 5.39 -14.62
CA VAL A 58 1.06 6.29 -14.34
C VAL A 58 1.94 6.41 -15.59
N ARG A 59 2.15 5.28 -16.25
CA ARG A 59 2.78 5.14 -17.58
C ARG A 59 2.49 3.74 -18.12
N ASP A 60 2.90 3.47 -19.36
CA ASP A 60 2.84 2.10 -19.89
C ASP A 60 3.62 1.12 -19.00
N GLY A 61 2.94 0.06 -18.53
CA GLY A 61 3.47 -0.93 -17.59
C GLY A 61 3.30 -0.59 -16.11
N VAL A 62 2.69 0.54 -15.75
CA VAL A 62 2.38 0.91 -14.35
C VAL A 62 0.94 1.39 -14.23
N LYS A 63 0.10 0.55 -13.62
CA LYS A 63 -1.26 0.93 -13.20
C LYS A 63 -1.29 1.23 -11.72
N LEU A 64 -2.12 2.18 -11.32
CA LEU A 64 -2.35 2.53 -9.91
C LEU A 64 -3.84 2.57 -9.65
N ASN A 65 -4.30 1.72 -8.73
CA ASN A 65 -5.64 1.74 -8.19
C ASN A 65 -5.64 2.44 -6.82
N GLU A 66 -6.62 3.29 -6.56
CA GLU A 66 -6.86 3.96 -5.27
C GLU A 66 -8.27 3.61 -4.81
N LEU A 67 -8.39 3.05 -3.61
CA LEU A 67 -9.64 2.52 -3.11
C LEU A 67 -9.90 2.96 -1.67
N ALA A 68 -11.17 3.20 -1.36
CA ALA A 68 -11.68 3.39 0.00
C ALA A 68 -12.91 2.51 0.20
N PHE A 69 -12.90 1.73 1.28
CA PHE A 69 -13.90 0.72 1.60
C PHE A 69 -13.86 0.42 3.10
N LYS A 70 -14.67 -0.53 3.56
CA LYS A 70 -14.56 -1.08 4.92
C LYS A 70 -14.06 -2.51 4.90
N THR A 71 -13.24 -2.85 5.88
CA THR A 71 -12.83 -4.23 6.20
C THR A 71 -13.40 -4.56 7.57
N PHE A 72 -14.34 -5.51 7.64
CA PHE A 72 -15.03 -5.89 8.87
C PHE A 72 -15.59 -4.70 9.67
N GLY A 73 -16.19 -3.73 8.97
CA GLY A 73 -16.81 -2.54 9.56
C GLY A 73 -15.87 -1.34 9.77
N GLU A 74 -14.56 -1.50 9.55
CA GLU A 74 -13.57 -0.44 9.75
C GLU A 74 -13.14 0.18 8.43
N SER A 75 -13.22 1.51 8.32
CA SER A 75 -12.82 2.26 7.13
C SER A 75 -11.35 2.04 6.79
N GLN A 76 -11.06 1.92 5.50
CA GLN A 76 -9.73 1.74 4.92
C GLN A 76 -9.53 2.68 3.74
N HIS A 77 -8.27 3.01 3.47
CA HIS A 77 -7.83 3.73 2.28
C HIS A 77 -6.52 3.09 1.81
N ILE A 78 -6.49 2.61 0.57
CA ILE A 78 -5.34 1.88 0.04
C ILE A 78 -5.03 2.31 -1.39
N PHE A 79 -3.78 2.09 -1.76
CA PHE A 79 -3.29 2.10 -3.12
C PHE A 79 -2.76 0.73 -3.50
N VAL A 80 -3.06 0.29 -4.72
CA VAL A 80 -2.51 -0.93 -5.31
C VAL A 80 -1.87 -0.59 -6.65
N ALA A 81 -0.54 -0.68 -6.70
CA ALA A 81 0.20 -0.54 -7.95
C ALA A 81 0.40 -1.92 -8.59
N THR A 82 0.12 -2.03 -9.89
CA THR A 82 0.39 -3.23 -10.70
C THR A 82 1.45 -2.89 -11.74
N ILE A 83 2.60 -3.56 -11.65
CA ILE A 83 3.81 -3.28 -12.43
C ILE A 83 4.11 -4.44 -13.37
N ASP A 84 4.24 -4.17 -14.67
CA ASP A 84 4.70 -5.12 -15.68
C ASP A 84 6.23 -5.19 -15.68
N LEU A 85 6.77 -6.27 -15.12
CA LEU A 85 8.22 -6.52 -15.03
C LEU A 85 8.84 -6.93 -16.37
N ASN A 86 8.06 -7.12 -17.44
CA ASN A 86 8.63 -7.20 -18.80
C ASN A 86 9.06 -5.81 -19.28
N LYS A 87 8.37 -4.75 -18.85
CA LYS A 87 8.60 -3.37 -19.28
C LYS A 87 9.50 -2.58 -18.32
N LEU A 88 9.36 -2.81 -17.02
CA LEU A 88 10.09 -2.10 -15.97
C LEU A 88 10.88 -3.08 -15.10
N THR A 89 11.70 -2.54 -14.21
CA THR A 89 12.36 -3.30 -13.15
C THR A 89 12.26 -2.52 -11.83
N PHE A 90 12.80 -3.08 -10.76
CA PHE A 90 12.92 -2.38 -9.49
C PHE A 90 14.39 -2.30 -9.07
N THR A 91 14.68 -1.35 -8.18
CA THR A 91 15.92 -1.30 -7.42
C THR A 91 15.59 -0.99 -5.97
N PRO A 92 16.24 -1.67 -5.01
CA PRO A 92 16.42 -1.12 -3.68
C PRO A 92 17.17 0.21 -3.79
N ALA A 93 16.85 1.18 -2.95
CA ALA A 93 17.44 2.50 -2.99
C ALA A 93 17.79 3.00 -1.59
N THR A 94 18.79 3.88 -1.53
CA THR A 94 19.23 4.61 -0.35
C THR A 94 19.07 6.10 -0.63
N LYS A 95 19.08 6.93 0.42
CA LYS A 95 18.87 8.38 0.30
C LYS A 95 19.82 9.10 -0.68
N ASP A 96 20.99 8.51 -0.97
CA ASP A 96 22.05 9.09 -1.77
C ASP A 96 22.56 8.11 -2.85
N ASP A 97 21.78 7.05 -3.12
CA ASP A 97 22.03 5.97 -4.10
C ASP A 97 23.38 5.24 -3.92
N LYS A 98 24.05 5.40 -2.79
CA LYS A 98 25.29 4.69 -2.45
C LYS A 98 25.01 3.28 -1.94
N ASN A 99 25.97 2.38 -2.19
CA ASN A 99 25.93 0.98 -1.82
C ASN A 99 26.75 0.73 -0.54
N VAL A 100 26.41 1.44 0.53
CA VAL A 100 27.09 1.32 1.84
C VAL A 100 26.05 1.24 2.97
N PRO A 101 26.37 0.60 4.11
CA PRO A 101 25.53 0.63 5.28
C PRO A 101 25.24 2.04 5.77
N ALA A 102 24.11 2.21 6.47
CA ALA A 102 23.77 3.48 7.13
C ALA A 102 24.85 3.86 8.15
N THR A 103 25.23 5.13 8.17
CA THR A 103 26.29 5.67 9.03
C THR A 103 25.77 6.43 10.26
N GLY A 104 24.46 6.71 10.29
CA GLY A 104 23.83 7.55 11.31
C GLY A 104 22.51 8.16 10.83
N PRO A 105 21.87 9.04 11.63
CA PRO A 105 20.57 9.65 11.33
C PRO A 105 20.52 10.41 10.01
N GLU A 106 21.67 10.90 9.53
CA GLU A 106 21.80 11.52 8.22
C GLU A 106 21.49 10.56 7.09
N SER A 107 21.57 9.24 7.31
CA SER A 107 21.28 8.18 6.32
C SER A 107 19.80 8.04 6.00
N SER A 108 18.92 8.70 6.75
CA SER A 108 17.48 8.65 6.53
C SER A 108 16.96 9.97 5.95
N ALA A 109 16.06 9.87 4.99
CA ALA A 109 15.40 11.01 4.36
C ALA A 109 13.97 10.66 3.94
N PRO A 110 13.07 11.63 3.73
CA PRO A 110 11.76 11.34 3.17
C PRO A 110 11.90 10.67 1.79
N LEU A 111 10.99 9.76 1.47
CA LEU A 111 11.04 8.93 0.26
C LEU A 111 11.31 9.70 -1.05
N PRO A 112 10.76 10.91 -1.32
CA PRO A 112 11.10 11.66 -2.53
C PRO A 112 12.60 11.90 -2.73
N ILE A 113 13.38 12.03 -1.65
CA ILE A 113 14.83 12.26 -1.72
C ILE A 113 15.56 11.05 -2.30
N HIS A 114 15.11 9.83 -1.98
CA HIS A 114 15.68 8.59 -2.54
C HIS A 114 15.47 8.54 -4.06
N ALA A 115 14.26 8.91 -4.53
CA ALA A 115 13.97 8.98 -5.95
C ALA A 115 14.81 10.06 -6.66
N PHE A 116 14.96 11.25 -6.09
CA PHE A 116 15.83 12.28 -6.65
C PHE A 116 17.30 11.85 -6.72
N ALA A 117 17.82 11.17 -5.70
CA ALA A 117 19.20 10.67 -5.72
C ALA A 117 19.41 9.60 -6.79
N ALA A 118 18.47 8.65 -6.93
CA ALA A 118 18.48 7.66 -7.99
C ALA A 118 18.42 8.30 -9.39
N GLU A 119 17.55 9.31 -9.58
CA GLU A 119 17.42 10.04 -10.84
C GLU A 119 18.71 10.81 -11.19
N ALA A 120 19.33 11.45 -10.20
CA ALA A 120 20.60 12.17 -10.36
C ALA A 120 21.76 11.22 -10.72
N ASN A 121 21.69 9.95 -10.32
CA ASN A 121 22.64 8.91 -10.69
C ASN A 121 22.20 8.12 -11.94
N GLY A 122 21.36 8.75 -12.76
CA GLY A 122 21.00 8.32 -14.09
C GLY A 122 19.84 7.35 -14.18
N LYS A 123 19.28 6.83 -13.09
CA LYS A 123 18.06 5.98 -13.16
C LYS A 123 16.87 6.84 -13.63
N THR A 124 15.83 6.21 -14.16
CA THR A 124 14.56 6.89 -14.46
C THR A 124 13.47 6.28 -13.59
N VAL A 125 13.12 6.99 -12.52
CA VAL A 125 12.19 6.54 -11.47
C VAL A 125 10.76 6.88 -11.85
N TRP A 126 9.84 5.94 -11.65
CA TRP A 126 8.41 6.06 -11.98
C TRP A 126 7.48 5.91 -10.78
N LEU A 127 7.82 5.08 -9.81
CA LEU A 127 7.06 4.86 -8.58
C LEU A 127 8.04 4.48 -7.47
N GLY A 128 7.71 4.77 -6.22
CA GLY A 128 8.51 4.32 -5.09
C GLY A 128 7.68 4.14 -3.83
N VAL A 129 8.13 3.24 -2.96
CA VAL A 129 7.64 3.06 -1.59
C VAL A 129 8.79 2.96 -0.59
N ASN A 130 8.53 3.12 0.70
CA ASN A 130 9.54 2.82 1.72
C ASN A 130 9.93 1.33 1.71
N GLY A 131 11.09 1.02 2.28
CA GLY A 131 11.67 -0.31 2.25
C GLY A 131 11.53 -1.08 3.55
N ASP A 132 12.66 -1.63 4.00
CA ASP A 132 12.79 -2.55 5.11
C ASP A 132 12.77 -1.84 6.48
N PHE A 133 12.66 -2.64 7.54
CA PHE A 133 12.78 -2.25 8.93
C PHE A 133 14.21 -1.87 9.29
N TYR A 134 14.35 -0.92 10.22
CA TYR A 134 15.62 -0.47 10.75
C TYR A 134 15.61 -0.53 12.27
N ALA A 135 16.68 -1.08 12.84
CA ALA A 135 16.98 -0.95 14.25
C ALA A 135 17.74 0.36 14.48
N ASP A 136 17.52 0.98 15.63
CA ASP A 136 18.26 2.17 16.08
C ASP A 136 19.41 1.77 17.04
N ASN A 137 20.36 2.68 17.22
CA ASN A 137 21.48 2.58 18.18
C ASN A 137 22.39 1.32 18.02
N PRO A 138 23.12 1.17 16.90
CA PRO A 138 23.22 2.10 15.77
C PRO A 138 22.14 1.86 14.71
N LEU A 139 21.86 2.88 13.91
CA LEU A 139 20.94 2.77 12.77
C LEU A 139 21.44 1.70 11.79
N ARG A 140 20.71 0.60 11.66
CA ARG A 140 21.04 -0.49 10.72
C ARG A 140 19.80 -1.22 10.23
N VAL A 141 19.85 -1.67 8.98
CA VAL A 141 18.78 -2.44 8.36
C VAL A 141 18.64 -3.80 9.07
N MET A 142 17.40 -4.30 9.20
CA MET A 142 17.13 -5.53 9.94
C MET A 142 17.11 -6.77 9.05
N GLY A 143 16.57 -6.69 7.84
CA GLY A 143 16.60 -7.79 6.87
C GLY A 143 17.84 -7.78 5.98
N VAL A 144 17.86 -8.69 5.00
CA VAL A 144 18.89 -8.73 3.96
C VAL A 144 18.77 -7.50 3.05
N PHE A 145 19.91 -6.89 2.73
CA PHE A 145 19.96 -5.73 1.83
C PHE A 145 21.12 -5.84 0.86
N TYR A 146 20.82 -6.03 -0.42
CA TYR A 146 21.77 -5.99 -1.53
C TYR A 146 21.33 -4.97 -2.56
N LYS A 147 22.29 -4.21 -3.09
CA LYS A 147 22.05 -3.21 -4.14
C LYS A 147 23.21 -3.23 -5.14
N ASP A 148 22.87 -3.29 -6.42
CA ASP A 148 23.82 -3.38 -7.54
C ASP A 148 24.88 -4.50 -7.37
N GLY A 149 24.51 -5.64 -6.78
CA GLY A 149 25.40 -6.77 -6.49
C GLY A 149 26.32 -6.56 -5.29
N VAL A 150 26.15 -5.45 -4.55
CA VAL A 150 26.92 -5.13 -3.35
C VAL A 150 26.09 -5.48 -2.12
N CYS A 151 26.67 -6.29 -1.22
CA CYS A 151 26.11 -6.58 0.08
C CYS A 151 26.15 -5.32 0.96
N ILE A 152 24.98 -4.89 1.43
CA ILE A 152 24.83 -3.86 2.47
C ILE A 152 24.56 -4.52 3.83
N ASN A 153 23.70 -5.54 3.85
CA ASN A 153 23.51 -6.42 5.00
C ASN A 153 23.21 -7.85 4.56
N SER A 154 23.96 -8.81 5.11
CA SER A 154 23.67 -10.24 5.02
C SER A 154 23.40 -10.88 6.39
N GLN A 155 23.56 -10.11 7.48
CA GLN A 155 23.32 -10.56 8.84
C GLN A 155 21.94 -10.05 9.25
N TYR A 156 20.91 -10.72 8.77
CA TYR A 156 19.53 -10.37 9.08
C TYR A 156 19.22 -10.72 10.54
N PHE A 157 18.32 -9.93 11.14
CA PHE A 157 17.86 -10.14 12.51
C PHE A 157 16.93 -11.35 12.57
N GLU A 158 16.84 -11.96 13.74
CA GLU A 158 15.88 -13.04 14.01
C GLU A 158 14.47 -12.64 13.58
N GLY A 159 13.83 -13.47 12.75
CA GLY A 159 12.49 -13.26 12.19
C GLY A 159 12.43 -12.36 10.95
N HIS A 160 13.46 -11.58 10.64
CA HIS A 160 13.50 -10.72 9.44
C HIS A 160 13.95 -11.52 8.20
N ASP A 161 13.22 -12.59 7.93
CA ASP A 161 13.61 -13.64 7.00
C ASP A 161 13.10 -13.37 5.57
N GLU A 162 12.10 -12.50 5.41
CA GLU A 162 11.49 -12.20 4.11
C GLU A 162 12.35 -11.31 3.22
N VAL A 163 12.31 -11.56 1.91
CA VAL A 163 13.07 -10.78 0.93
C VAL A 163 12.40 -10.72 -0.44
N LEU A 164 12.39 -9.53 -1.04
CA LEU A 164 12.22 -9.31 -2.48
C LEU A 164 13.61 -9.23 -3.10
N TYR A 165 13.95 -10.13 -4.04
CA TYR A 165 15.28 -10.15 -4.65
C TYR A 165 15.25 -10.27 -6.16
N GLN A 166 16.34 -9.83 -6.78
CA GLN A 166 16.58 -9.96 -8.22
C GLN A 166 17.98 -10.54 -8.45
N LEU A 167 18.08 -11.46 -9.39
CA LEU A 167 19.34 -12.02 -9.84
C LEU A 167 19.91 -11.21 -11.01
N LYS A 168 21.21 -11.32 -11.27
CA LYS A 168 21.89 -10.64 -12.40
C LYS A 168 21.32 -11.01 -13.77
N ASN A 169 20.61 -12.13 -13.89
CA ASN A 169 19.89 -12.51 -15.12
C ASN A 169 18.55 -11.75 -15.32
N GLY A 170 18.19 -10.85 -14.39
CA GLY A 170 16.98 -10.03 -14.43
C GLY A 170 15.73 -10.70 -13.83
N GLU A 171 15.83 -11.95 -13.36
CA GLU A 171 14.72 -12.62 -12.71
C GLU A 171 14.49 -12.12 -11.30
N THR A 172 13.24 -11.77 -11.00
CA THR A 172 12.79 -11.28 -9.69
C THR A 172 12.03 -12.38 -8.95
N TYR A 173 12.18 -12.40 -7.63
CA TYR A 173 11.61 -13.40 -6.73
C TYR A 173 11.17 -12.74 -5.42
N VAL A 174 10.20 -13.35 -4.76
CA VAL A 174 9.82 -13.08 -3.36
C VAL A 174 9.96 -14.40 -2.62
N GLY A 175 10.70 -14.40 -1.52
CA GLY A 175 11.05 -15.61 -0.80
C GLY A 175 11.74 -15.32 0.53
N GLN A 176 12.68 -16.17 0.90
CA GLN A 176 13.41 -16.10 2.17
C GLN A 176 14.88 -15.68 1.97
N ALA A 177 15.47 -15.08 3.00
CA ALA A 177 16.81 -14.52 3.00
C ALA A 177 17.86 -15.54 2.55
N ASP A 178 17.82 -16.76 3.11
CA ASP A 178 18.76 -17.83 2.77
C ASP A 178 18.64 -18.27 1.31
N GLU A 179 17.43 -18.26 0.73
CA GLU A 179 17.22 -18.57 -0.69
C GLU A 179 17.92 -17.53 -1.58
N ALA A 180 17.79 -16.24 -1.23
CA ALA A 180 18.47 -15.16 -1.95
C ALA A 180 20.00 -15.25 -1.80
N LEU A 181 20.50 -15.48 -0.58
CA LEU A 181 21.93 -15.57 -0.27
C LEU A 181 22.60 -16.79 -0.94
N ALA A 182 21.87 -17.89 -1.14
CA ALA A 182 22.35 -19.07 -1.84
C ALA A 182 22.72 -18.82 -3.32
N HIS A 183 22.31 -17.69 -3.90
CA HIS A 183 22.72 -17.30 -5.25
C HIS A 183 24.10 -16.64 -5.32
N GLU A 184 24.74 -16.35 -4.18
CA GLU A 184 26.10 -15.79 -4.08
C GLU A 184 26.30 -14.58 -5.02
N ASP A 185 27.34 -14.64 -5.87
CA ASP A 185 27.69 -13.60 -6.83
C ASP A 185 26.59 -13.32 -7.87
N ASN A 186 25.58 -14.17 -8.02
CA ASN A 186 24.47 -13.92 -8.94
C ASN A 186 23.36 -13.04 -8.33
N LEU A 187 23.37 -12.80 -7.02
CA LEU A 187 22.43 -11.90 -6.36
C LEU A 187 22.74 -10.45 -6.74
N LEU A 188 21.78 -9.75 -7.36
CA LEU A 188 21.93 -8.35 -7.78
C LEU A 188 21.28 -7.41 -6.77
N HIS A 189 20.03 -7.68 -6.41
CA HIS A 189 19.24 -6.86 -5.50
C HIS A 189 18.57 -7.73 -4.46
N ALA A 190 18.47 -7.24 -3.23
CA ALA A 190 17.67 -7.83 -2.18
C ALA A 190 17.15 -6.71 -1.27
N LEU A 191 15.86 -6.72 -0.98
CA LEU A 191 15.21 -5.81 -0.05
C LEU A 191 14.45 -6.66 0.98
N GLY A 192 14.88 -6.58 2.23
CA GLY A 192 14.29 -7.29 3.35
C GLY A 192 12.86 -6.84 3.66
N GLY A 193 12.16 -7.70 4.38
CA GLY A 193 10.87 -7.43 4.98
C GLY A 193 10.73 -8.15 6.32
N TYR A 194 9.50 -8.14 6.84
CA TYR A 194 9.15 -8.91 8.04
C TYR A 194 7.66 -9.29 7.97
N GLY A 195 7.40 -10.58 7.84
CA GLY A 195 6.08 -11.20 7.68
C GLY A 195 5.82 -11.68 6.25
N LEU A 196 5.88 -13.00 6.03
CA LEU A 196 5.45 -13.63 4.79
C LEU A 196 3.92 -13.63 4.70
N LEU A 197 3.36 -13.02 3.65
CA LEU A 197 1.91 -12.83 3.50
C LEU A 197 1.27 -13.93 2.67
N VAL A 198 1.88 -14.24 1.52
CA VAL A 198 1.41 -15.29 0.62
C VAL A 198 2.61 -16.14 0.23
N LYS A 199 2.45 -17.46 0.34
CA LYS A 199 3.45 -18.46 -0.09
C LYS A 199 2.78 -19.43 -1.04
N ASP A 200 3.29 -19.54 -2.25
CA ASP A 200 2.81 -20.48 -3.27
C ASP A 200 1.28 -20.44 -3.48
N GLY A 201 0.71 -19.23 -3.50
CA GLY A 201 -0.73 -19.00 -3.65
C GLY A 201 -1.56 -19.28 -2.40
N VAL A 202 -0.92 -19.53 -1.25
CA VAL A 202 -1.55 -19.79 0.05
C VAL A 202 -1.33 -18.60 0.99
N VAL A 203 -2.43 -18.06 1.53
CA VAL A 203 -2.40 -17.00 2.55
C VAL A 203 -1.74 -17.56 3.81
N GLN A 204 -0.77 -16.83 4.35
CA GLN A 204 -0.11 -17.17 5.60
C GLN A 204 -0.78 -16.48 6.79
N ASN A 205 -0.64 -17.08 7.98
CA ASN A 205 -1.25 -16.58 9.21
C ASN A 205 -0.38 -16.83 10.45
N SER A 206 0.94 -16.93 10.28
CA SER A 206 1.89 -17.19 11.37
C SER A 206 2.69 -15.92 11.63
N TYR A 207 2.15 -15.07 12.51
CA TYR A 207 2.68 -13.73 12.82
C TYR A 207 2.87 -13.51 14.33
N GLU A 208 2.75 -14.56 15.14
CA GLU A 208 2.61 -14.50 16.60
C GLU A 208 3.82 -13.83 17.26
N GLU A 209 5.02 -14.07 16.72
CA GLU A 209 6.30 -13.52 17.20
C GLU A 209 6.49 -12.03 16.82
N MET A 210 5.61 -11.46 15.99
CA MET A 210 5.71 -10.07 15.53
C MET A 210 5.12 -9.05 16.53
N GLY A 211 4.59 -9.52 17.67
CA GLY A 211 4.06 -8.67 18.74
C GLY A 211 3.00 -7.67 18.24
N ASP A 212 3.15 -6.40 18.62
CA ASP A 212 2.19 -5.34 18.27
C ASP A 212 2.06 -5.05 16.77
N LEU A 213 2.96 -5.57 15.93
CA LEU A 213 2.84 -5.48 14.47
C LEU A 213 1.66 -6.30 13.94
N GLN A 214 1.06 -7.18 14.74
CA GLN A 214 -0.15 -7.94 14.38
C GLN A 214 -1.42 -7.08 14.37
N ASN A 215 -1.45 -6.00 15.17
CA ASN A 215 -2.58 -5.08 15.26
C ASN A 215 -2.81 -4.35 13.92
N PRO A 216 -3.99 -3.73 13.70
CA PRO A 216 -4.21 -2.89 12.52
C PRO A 216 -3.18 -1.75 12.44
N HIS A 217 -2.45 -1.68 11.33
CA HIS A 217 -1.47 -0.61 11.05
C HIS A 217 -1.56 -0.16 9.59
N PRO A 218 -1.05 1.03 9.27
CA PRO A 218 -0.60 1.32 7.91
C PRO A 218 0.44 0.28 7.47
N ARG A 219 0.39 -0.14 6.20
CA ARG A 219 1.23 -1.22 5.66
C ARG A 219 1.83 -0.83 4.33
N THR A 220 3.06 -1.29 4.11
CA THR A 220 3.65 -1.38 2.78
C THR A 220 3.97 -2.84 2.52
N SER A 221 3.62 -3.36 1.35
CA SER A 221 3.90 -4.75 1.00
C SER A 221 4.08 -4.92 -0.49
N VAL A 222 4.75 -6.01 -0.86
CA VAL A 222 5.06 -6.32 -2.25
C VAL A 222 4.89 -7.81 -2.52
N GLY A 223 4.38 -8.13 -3.69
CA GLY A 223 4.20 -9.51 -4.14
C GLY A 223 4.35 -9.66 -5.64
N LEU A 224 4.47 -10.91 -6.08
CA LEU A 224 4.64 -11.30 -7.48
C LEU A 224 3.54 -12.26 -7.91
N SER A 225 3.14 -12.16 -9.17
CA SER A 225 2.37 -13.21 -9.86
C SER A 225 3.15 -14.52 -9.92
N GLN A 226 2.44 -15.63 -10.19
CA GLN A 226 3.04 -16.97 -10.28
C GLN A 226 4.16 -17.06 -11.34
N ASP A 227 3.99 -16.39 -12.48
CA ASP A 227 4.99 -16.32 -13.55
C ASP A 227 6.10 -15.27 -13.30
N ARG A 228 6.00 -14.54 -12.18
CA ARG A 228 6.92 -13.48 -11.74
C ARG A 228 7.05 -12.33 -12.75
N LYS A 229 6.07 -12.15 -13.64
CA LYS A 229 6.05 -11.07 -14.65
C LYS A 229 5.26 -9.84 -14.21
N THR A 230 4.43 -9.97 -13.18
CA THR A 230 3.68 -8.87 -12.59
C THR A 230 4.06 -8.70 -11.14
N MET A 231 4.39 -7.48 -10.74
CA MET A 231 4.58 -7.09 -9.34
C MET A 231 3.38 -6.28 -8.85
N TYR A 232 2.92 -6.60 -7.64
CA TYR A 232 1.88 -5.88 -6.95
C TYR A 232 2.47 -5.19 -5.73
N ILE A 233 2.21 -3.90 -5.57
CA ILE A 233 2.64 -3.12 -4.40
C ILE A 233 1.40 -2.56 -3.73
N PHE A 234 1.25 -2.84 -2.44
CA PHE A 234 0.17 -2.31 -1.62
C PHE A 234 0.71 -1.25 -0.67
N VAL A 235 0.01 -0.13 -0.62
CA VAL A 235 0.22 0.95 0.35
C VAL A 235 -1.11 1.17 1.05
N VAL A 236 -1.16 0.84 2.32
CA VAL A 236 -2.36 0.89 3.16
C VAL A 236 -2.16 2.04 4.14
N ASP A 237 -2.98 3.08 4.04
CA ASP A 237 -2.99 4.14 5.04
C ASP A 237 -3.62 3.65 6.34
N GLY A 238 -3.41 4.38 7.44
CA GLY A 238 -3.96 4.00 8.73
C GLY A 238 -3.88 5.12 9.77
N ARG A 239 -4.34 4.80 10.99
CA ARG A 239 -4.37 5.71 12.14
C ARG A 239 -5.22 6.98 11.93
N ARG A 240 -6.14 6.95 10.97
CA ARG A 240 -7.22 7.92 10.73
C ARG A 240 -6.71 9.36 10.57
N LYS A 241 -5.65 9.55 9.80
CA LYS A 241 -4.98 10.86 9.68
C LYS A 241 -5.61 11.78 8.63
N ASP A 242 -6.54 11.34 7.80
CA ASP A 242 -7.27 12.17 6.84
C ASP A 242 -8.79 11.90 6.87
N SER A 243 -9.52 12.45 5.89
CA SER A 243 -10.97 12.33 5.77
C SER A 243 -11.47 10.93 5.41
N PHE A 244 -10.61 10.00 5.01
CA PHE A 244 -11.01 8.60 4.79
C PHE A 244 -11.15 7.84 6.11
N PHE A 245 -10.60 8.37 7.21
CA PHE A 245 -10.59 7.73 8.54
C PHE A 245 -10.06 6.28 8.51
N ALA A 246 -9.10 6.00 7.63
CA ALA A 246 -8.49 4.69 7.46
C ALA A 246 -7.90 4.18 8.77
N LEU A 247 -8.34 3.01 9.24
CA LEU A 247 -7.80 2.39 10.45
C LEU A 247 -6.41 1.80 10.20
N GLY A 248 -6.24 1.12 9.06
CA GLY A 248 -5.14 0.22 8.78
C GLY A 248 -5.59 -1.24 8.82
N LEU A 249 -4.71 -2.14 8.38
CA LEU A 249 -5.00 -3.56 8.24
C LEU A 249 -4.11 -4.42 9.15
N THR A 250 -4.67 -5.57 9.56
CA THR A 250 -3.89 -6.69 10.09
C THR A 250 -3.19 -7.40 8.92
N LEU A 251 -2.11 -8.14 9.22
CA LEU A 251 -1.39 -8.91 8.21
C LEU A 251 -2.26 -9.98 7.50
N PRO A 252 -3.15 -10.74 8.18
CA PRO A 252 -4.00 -11.72 7.52
C PRO A 252 -5.01 -11.10 6.54
N HIS A 253 -5.57 -9.94 6.86
CA HIS A 253 -6.47 -9.22 5.94
C HIS A 253 -5.70 -8.77 4.70
N LEU A 254 -4.52 -8.16 4.90
CA LEU A 254 -3.65 -7.73 3.80
C LEU A 254 -3.24 -8.92 2.92
N ALA A 255 -2.81 -10.02 3.51
CA ALA A 255 -2.42 -11.23 2.79
C ALA A 255 -3.56 -11.79 1.92
N SER A 256 -4.78 -11.80 2.45
CA SER A 256 -5.97 -12.23 1.71
C SER A 256 -6.26 -11.32 0.51
N MET A 257 -6.14 -10.00 0.68
CA MET A 257 -6.27 -9.04 -0.42
C MET A 257 -5.18 -9.21 -1.48
N MET A 258 -3.91 -9.38 -1.07
CA MET A 258 -2.80 -9.57 -1.99
C MET A 258 -2.95 -10.83 -2.83
N LYS A 259 -3.38 -11.95 -2.22
CA LYS A 259 -3.72 -13.17 -2.98
C LYS A 259 -4.84 -12.90 -3.98
N ALA A 260 -5.90 -12.20 -3.58
CA ALA A 260 -7.07 -11.97 -4.41
C ALA A 260 -6.74 -11.19 -5.71
N VAL A 261 -5.81 -10.24 -5.66
CA VAL A 261 -5.40 -9.48 -6.86
C VAL A 261 -4.38 -10.20 -7.74
N GLY A 262 -3.87 -11.36 -7.30
CA GLY A 262 -3.01 -12.23 -8.10
C GLY A 262 -1.60 -12.49 -7.55
N CYS A 263 -1.29 -12.08 -6.31
CA CYS A 263 0.00 -12.46 -5.71
C CYS A 263 0.04 -13.97 -5.46
N TYR A 264 1.08 -14.61 -5.97
CA TYR A 264 1.43 -15.99 -5.67
C TYR A 264 2.44 -16.07 -4.52
N ASN A 265 3.37 -15.11 -4.46
CA ASN A 265 4.23 -14.88 -3.30
C ASN A 265 4.19 -13.40 -2.90
N ALA A 266 4.12 -13.09 -1.61
CA ALA A 266 4.06 -11.72 -1.12
C ALA A 266 4.64 -11.59 0.29
N ILE A 267 5.26 -10.44 0.57
CA ILE A 267 5.89 -10.12 1.86
C ILE A 267 5.46 -8.74 2.35
N ASN A 268 5.49 -8.56 3.66
CA ASN A 268 5.30 -7.28 4.32
C ASN A 268 6.63 -6.53 4.47
N LEU A 269 6.63 -5.24 4.15
CA LEU A 269 7.75 -4.31 4.35
C LEU A 269 7.50 -3.44 5.60
N ASP A 270 8.35 -2.44 5.85
CA ASP A 270 8.12 -1.52 6.98
C ASP A 270 6.78 -0.76 6.81
N GLY A 271 6.04 -0.67 7.90
CA GLY A 271 4.68 -0.14 7.96
C GLY A 271 4.58 1.13 8.79
N GLY A 272 3.41 1.36 9.38
CA GLY A 272 3.20 2.47 10.30
C GLY A 272 3.50 3.83 9.66
N GLY A 273 4.18 4.71 10.38
CA GLY A 273 4.55 6.04 9.89
C GLY A 273 5.54 6.03 8.71
N SER A 274 6.21 4.90 8.45
CA SER A 274 7.12 4.75 7.32
C SER A 274 6.39 4.59 5.99
N THR A 275 5.16 4.07 6.01
CA THR A 275 4.32 3.82 4.82
C THR A 275 4.19 5.07 3.97
N THR A 276 4.85 5.06 2.81
CA THR A 276 4.90 6.20 1.89
C THR A 276 4.85 5.72 0.45
N LEU A 277 4.05 6.35 -0.40
CA LEU A 277 3.97 6.12 -1.84
C LEU A 277 4.33 7.41 -2.59
N ILE A 278 5.21 7.30 -3.58
CA ILE A 278 5.48 8.36 -4.55
C ILE A 278 5.26 7.86 -5.98
N ILE A 279 4.90 8.77 -6.87
CA ILE A 279 4.95 8.54 -8.33
C ILE A 279 5.75 9.65 -8.99
N ARG A 280 6.26 9.40 -10.20
CA ARG A 280 6.84 10.44 -11.04
C ARG A 280 5.75 11.34 -11.60
N LYS A 281 5.87 12.64 -11.38
CA LYS A 281 5.13 13.67 -12.11
C LYS A 281 6.11 14.48 -12.95
N VAL A 282 5.92 14.50 -14.27
CA VAL A 282 6.66 15.40 -15.15
C VAL A 282 5.94 16.74 -15.17
N ASN A 283 6.63 17.82 -14.78
CA ASN A 283 6.07 19.17 -14.85
C ASN A 283 6.26 19.76 -16.25
N ASP A 284 5.64 20.93 -16.50
CA ASP A 284 5.68 21.59 -17.81
C ASP A 284 7.11 21.96 -18.26
N ASP A 285 8.06 22.10 -17.33
CA ASP A 285 9.48 22.34 -17.60
C ASP A 285 10.28 21.07 -17.91
N GLY A 286 9.61 19.92 -17.98
CA GLY A 286 10.19 18.61 -18.25
C GLY A 286 10.89 17.96 -17.05
N LYS A 287 11.00 18.65 -15.90
CA LYS A 287 11.66 18.10 -14.72
C LYS A 287 10.70 17.21 -13.92
N PRO A 288 11.19 16.07 -13.39
CA PRO A 288 10.39 15.25 -12.52
C PRO A 288 10.24 15.87 -11.13
N THR A 289 9.06 15.72 -10.55
CA THR A 289 8.82 15.75 -9.11
C THR A 289 8.28 14.40 -8.67
N PHE A 290 8.43 14.12 -7.38
CA PHE A 290 7.97 12.87 -6.77
C PHE A 290 6.96 13.17 -5.65
N PRO A 291 5.72 13.58 -5.99
CA PRO A 291 4.69 13.83 -5.00
C PRO A 291 4.37 12.55 -4.21
N ILE A 292 4.14 12.73 -2.91
CA ILE A 292 3.60 11.67 -2.05
C ILE A 292 2.08 11.62 -2.28
N LEU A 293 1.53 10.42 -2.50
CA LEU A 293 0.12 10.23 -2.80
C LEU A 293 -0.73 9.84 -1.59
N ASN A 294 -0.17 9.02 -0.70
CA ASN A 294 -0.86 8.56 0.51
C ASN A 294 -0.73 9.58 1.64
N THR A 295 -1.42 9.35 2.77
CA THR A 295 -1.32 10.21 3.97
C THR A 295 -0.37 9.59 5.00
N PRO A 296 0.85 10.15 5.21
CA PRO A 296 1.78 9.63 6.21
C PRO A 296 1.17 9.60 7.62
N ALA A 297 1.32 8.47 8.31
CA ALA A 297 0.61 8.23 9.56
C ALA A 297 1.17 9.00 10.77
N ASP A 298 2.35 9.62 10.65
CA ASP A 298 2.94 10.49 11.66
C ASP A 298 2.39 11.92 11.52
N ASP A 299 1.09 12.07 11.78
CA ASP A 299 0.36 13.34 11.69
C ASP A 299 0.57 14.07 10.35
N ARG A 300 0.53 13.30 9.26
CA ARG A 300 0.69 13.75 7.86
C ARG A 300 2.11 14.21 7.51
N VAL A 301 3.09 14.01 8.39
CA VAL A 301 4.49 14.34 8.14
C VAL A 301 5.19 13.12 7.52
N PRO A 302 5.79 13.22 6.32
CA PRO A 302 6.57 12.13 5.75
C PRO A 302 7.75 11.76 6.65
N ARG A 303 7.77 10.51 7.12
CA ARG A 303 8.88 9.99 7.93
C ARG A 303 10.16 9.90 7.09
N LYS A 304 11.30 10.12 7.75
CA LYS A 304 12.60 9.80 7.17
C LYS A 304 12.80 8.29 7.19
N VAL A 305 12.94 7.68 6.02
CA VAL A 305 13.23 6.25 5.85
C VAL A 305 14.65 6.08 5.32
N THR A 306 15.28 4.95 5.64
CA THR A 306 16.72 4.74 5.40
C THR A 306 16.99 3.98 4.10
N ASN A 307 16.11 3.05 3.72
CA ASN A 307 16.04 2.52 2.35
C ASN A 307 14.61 2.59 1.79
N SER A 308 14.49 2.30 0.50
CA SER A 308 13.24 2.31 -0.25
C SER A 308 13.26 1.29 -1.39
N MET A 309 12.09 1.03 -1.97
CA MET A 309 11.94 0.31 -3.23
C MET A 309 11.51 1.29 -4.31
N LEU A 310 12.23 1.35 -5.43
CA LEU A 310 11.91 2.19 -6.57
C LEU A 310 11.64 1.34 -7.82
N ILE A 311 10.55 1.64 -8.52
CA ILE A 311 10.28 1.14 -9.87
C ILE A 311 10.96 2.07 -10.87
N ILE A 312 11.80 1.48 -11.73
CA ILE A 312 12.65 2.20 -12.67
C ILE A 312 12.53 1.61 -14.08
N GLU A 313 12.92 2.39 -15.08
CA GLU A 313 13.13 1.86 -16.43
C GLU A 313 14.26 0.84 -16.46
N LYS A 314 14.10 -0.18 -17.31
CA LYS A 314 15.22 -1.04 -17.69
C LYS A 314 16.21 -0.23 -18.52
N LYS A 315 17.49 -0.40 -18.24
CA LYS A 315 18.59 0.17 -19.02
C LYS A 315 19.34 -0.92 -19.75
#